data_AF-G9ESQ7-F1
#
_entry.id   AF-G9ESQ7-F1
#
_cell.length_a   1.000
_cell.length_b   1.000
_cell.length_c   1.000
_cell.angle_alpha   90.00
_cell.angle_beta   90.00
_cell.angle_gamma   90.00
#
_symmetry.space_group_name_H-M   'P 1'
#
loop_
_entity.id
_entity.type
_entity.pdbx_description
1 polymer ?
#
loop_
_entity_poly.entity_id
_entity_poly.type
_entity_poly.pdbx_seq_one_letter_code
_entity_poly.pdbx_strand_id
1 'polypeptide(L)'
;MLKKFLKPSIIVVIQVILLVIFILCITPFLLKNIDSLNHFRQLIQQFKWPLLLIHGVFYTLLYFLWPLLIKVLSRRQAIPPSDEQRRGALNARLYLIGAFIIFECLNLLR
;
A
#
# COMPACT_ATOMS: atom_id res chain seq x y z
N MET A 1 -5.61 -32.04 -15.98
CA MET A 1 -5.48 -31.07 -14.86
C MET A 1 -4.06 -30.55 -14.65
N LEU A 2 -3.00 -31.35 -14.90
CA LEU A 2 -1.59 -30.96 -14.70
C LEU A 2 -1.19 -29.61 -15.35
N LYS A 3 -1.54 -29.39 -16.63
CA LYS A 3 -1.24 -28.14 -17.36
C LYS A 3 -1.91 -26.88 -16.76
N LYS A 4 -3.03 -27.05 -16.03
CA LYS A 4 -3.77 -25.95 -15.38
C LYS A 4 -3.15 -25.55 -14.04
N PHE A 5 -2.45 -26.47 -13.36
CA PHE A 5 -1.66 -26.22 -12.14
C PHE A 5 -0.22 -25.78 -12.42
N LEU A 6 0.37 -26.26 -13.53
CA LEU A 6 1.72 -25.88 -13.96
C LEU A 6 1.84 -24.37 -14.24
N LYS A 7 0.83 -23.75 -14.87
CA LYS A 7 0.84 -22.30 -15.17
C LYS A 7 0.93 -21.42 -13.91
N PRO A 8 0.04 -21.55 -12.90
CA PRO A 8 0.15 -20.78 -11.66
C PRO A 8 1.41 -21.14 -10.87
N SER A 9 1.84 -22.41 -10.85
CA SER A 9 3.06 -22.82 -10.13
C SER A 9 4.32 -22.17 -10.72
N ILE A 10 4.43 -22.13 -12.06
CA ILE A 10 5.54 -21.45 -12.75
C ILE A 10 5.54 -19.94 -12.46
N ILE A 11 4.38 -19.30 -12.40
CA ILE A 11 4.27 -17.88 -12.05
C ILE A 11 4.79 -17.62 -10.64
N VAL A 12 4.38 -18.45 -9.67
CA VAL A 12 4.83 -18.33 -8.28
C VAL A 12 6.35 -18.54 -8.19
N VAL A 13 6.89 -19.55 -8.88
CA VAL A 13 8.34 -19.81 -8.90
C VAL A 13 9.12 -18.65 -9.52
N ILE A 14 8.65 -18.10 -10.64
CA ILE A 14 9.28 -16.92 -11.28
C ILE A 14 9.23 -15.70 -10.35
N GLN A 15 8.11 -15.46 -9.67
CA GLN A 15 7.98 -14.37 -8.70
C GLN A 15 8.97 -14.51 -7.54
N VAL A 16 9.14 -15.72 -7.01
CA VAL A 16 10.11 -15.99 -5.94
C VAL A 16 11.53 -15.78 -6.44
N ILE A 17 11.88 -16.28 -7.63
CA ILE A 17 13.22 -16.08 -8.22
C ILE A 17 13.50 -14.59 -8.44
N LEU A 18 12.55 -13.84 -9.00
CA LEU A 18 12.67 -12.40 -9.18
C LEU A 18 12.82 -11.66 -7.85
N LEU A 19 12.07 -12.06 -6.82
CA LEU A 19 12.18 -11.48 -5.49
C LEU A 19 13.56 -11.73 -4.88
N VAL A 20 14.10 -12.95 -5.03
CA VAL A 20 15.45 -13.29 -4.54
C VAL A 20 16.52 -12.48 -5.28
N ILE A 21 16.43 -12.37 -6.61
CA ILE A 21 17.37 -11.55 -7.40
C ILE A 21 17.28 -10.08 -6.98
N PHE A 22 16.07 -9.56 -6.80
CA PHE A 22 15.85 -8.19 -6.34
C PHE A 22 16.48 -7.93 -4.97
N ILE A 23 16.29 -8.84 -4.01
CA ILE A 23 16.92 -8.75 -2.69
C ILE A 23 18.45 -8.79 -2.81
N LEU A 24 19.00 -9.70 -3.62
CA LEU A 24 20.44 -9.82 -3.84
C LEU A 24 21.04 -8.56 -4.47
N CYS A 25 20.31 -7.88 -5.36
CA CYS A 25 20.76 -6.61 -5.94
C CYS A 25 20.65 -5.43 -4.97
N ILE A 26 19.59 -5.37 -4.17
CA ILE A 26 19.35 -4.26 -3.25
C ILE A 26 20.24 -4.34 -2.00
N THR A 27 20.50 -5.54 -1.48
CA THR A 27 21.29 -5.74 -0.26
C THR A 27 22.67 -5.04 -0.30
N PRO A 28 23.53 -5.23 -1.32
CA PRO A 28 24.83 -4.55 -1.38
C PRO A 28 24.68 -3.02 -1.55
N PHE A 29 23.64 -2.56 -2.26
CA PHE A 29 23.34 -1.14 -2.36
C PHE A 29 22.97 -0.54 -1.00
N LEU A 30 22.15 -1.24 -0.20
CA LEU A 30 21.79 -0.81 1.15
C LEU A 30 23.00 -0.82 2.09
N LEU A 31 23.80 -1.89 2.07
CA LEU A 31 25.00 -2.01 2.92
C LEU A 31 26.06 -0.95 2.58
N LYS A 32 26.25 -0.60 1.30
CA LYS A 32 27.17 0.46 0.89
C LYS A 32 26.72 1.86 1.35
N ASN A 33 25.42 2.06 1.53
CA ASN A 33 24.84 3.34 1.93
C ASN A 33 24.36 3.33 3.40
N ILE A 34 24.89 2.45 4.24
CA ILE A 34 24.37 2.22 5.59
C ILE A 34 24.43 3.47 6.48
N ASP A 35 25.45 4.30 6.33
CA ASP A 35 25.55 5.57 7.08
C ASP A 35 24.49 6.58 6.64
N SER A 36 24.24 6.69 5.33
CA SER A 36 23.16 7.51 4.79
C SER A 36 21.78 7.00 5.23
N LEU A 37 21.59 5.68 5.25
CA LEU A 37 20.37 5.04 5.76
C LEU A 37 20.19 5.25 7.27
N ASN A 38 21.27 5.20 8.05
CA ASN A 38 21.24 5.48 9.48
C ASN A 38 20.93 6.95 9.75
N HIS A 39 21.48 7.87 8.97
CA HIS A 39 21.17 9.29 9.07
C HIS A 39 19.73 9.57 8.67
N PHE A 40 19.24 8.93 7.61
CA PHE A 40 17.84 8.97 7.19
C PHE A 40 16.91 8.40 8.27
N ARG A 41 17.29 7.30 8.92
CA ARG A 41 16.57 6.72 10.05
C ARG A 41 16.51 7.69 11.25
N GLN A 42 17.63 8.35 11.58
CA GLN A 42 17.67 9.38 12.62
C GLN A 42 16.76 10.56 12.28
N LEU A 43 16.77 10.99 11.01
CA LEU A 43 15.91 12.06 10.53
C LEU A 43 14.43 11.65 10.63
N ILE A 44 14.05 10.45 10.21
CA ILE A 44 12.70 9.90 10.40
C ILE A 44 12.31 9.88 11.88
N GLN A 45 13.22 9.47 12.78
CA GLN A 45 12.95 9.47 14.22
C GLN A 45 12.71 10.89 14.75
N GLN A 46 13.49 11.87 14.30
CA GLN A 46 13.31 13.28 14.65
C GLN A 46 11.97 13.82 14.15
N PHE A 47 11.55 13.41 12.94
CA PHE A 47 10.30 13.84 12.32
C PHE A 47 9.10 12.92 12.59
N LYS A 48 9.20 11.97 13.54
CA LYS A 48 8.16 10.96 13.81
C LYS A 48 6.78 11.59 14.06
N TRP A 49 6.71 12.66 14.84
CA TRP A 49 5.46 13.37 15.13
C TRP A 49 4.90 14.15 13.93
N PRO A 50 5.70 14.99 13.22
CA PRO A 50 5.27 15.60 11.96
C PRO A 50 4.81 14.58 10.91
N LEU A 51 5.51 13.45 10.78
CA LEU A 51 5.12 12.35 9.88
C LEU A 51 3.74 11.79 10.28
N LEU A 52 3.49 11.56 11.56
CA LEU A 52 2.20 11.07 12.05
C LEU A 52 1.07 12.05 11.79
N LEU A 53 1.32 13.36 11.93
CA LEU A 53 0.37 14.40 11.55
C LEU A 53 0.05 14.38 10.05
N ILE A 54 1.08 14.24 9.20
CA ILE A 54 0.89 14.13 7.74
C ILE A 54 0.04 12.91 7.40
N HIS A 55 0.25 11.76 8.04
CA HIS A 55 -0.57 10.56 7.84
C HIS A 55 -2.02 10.80 8.32
N GLY A 56 -2.23 11.45 9.46
CA GLY A 56 -3.56 11.83 9.93
C GLY A 56 -4.29 12.76 8.97
N VAL A 57 -3.60 13.77 8.41
CA VAL A 57 -4.15 14.65 7.37
C VAL A 57 -4.45 13.86 6.11
N PHE A 58 -3.56 12.96 5.69
CA PHE A 58 -3.76 12.11 4.52
C PHE A 58 -4.98 11.19 4.67
N TYR A 59 -5.15 10.51 5.81
CA TYR A 59 -6.33 9.66 6.08
C TYR A 59 -7.62 10.47 6.10
N THR A 60 -7.57 11.67 6.67
CA THR A 60 -8.71 12.60 6.71
C THR A 60 -9.09 13.05 5.30
N LEU A 61 -8.11 13.51 4.51
CA LEU A 61 -8.31 13.89 3.11
C LEU A 61 -8.86 12.72 2.30
N LEU A 62 -8.27 11.54 2.45
CA LEU A 62 -8.73 10.33 1.77
C LEU A 62 -10.18 10.01 2.14
N TYR A 63 -10.56 10.13 3.41
CA TYR A 63 -11.93 9.91 3.86
C TYR A 63 -12.93 10.82 3.16
N PHE A 64 -12.59 12.11 3.03
CA PHE A 64 -13.45 13.11 2.39
C PHE A 64 -13.43 13.05 0.86
N LEU A 65 -12.27 12.74 0.26
CA LEU A 65 -12.10 12.63 -1.19
C LEU A 65 -12.64 11.31 -1.75
N TRP A 66 -12.77 10.28 -0.93
CA TRP A 66 -13.29 8.97 -1.35
C TRP A 66 -14.62 9.04 -2.13
N PRO A 67 -15.70 9.68 -1.65
CA PRO A 67 -16.95 9.79 -2.41
C PRO A 67 -16.77 10.54 -3.75
N LEU A 68 -15.86 11.52 -3.80
CA LEU A 68 -15.53 12.23 -5.04
C LEU A 68 -14.84 11.30 -6.04
N LEU A 69 -13.87 10.51 -5.59
CA LEU A 69 -13.19 9.48 -6.38
C LEU A 69 -14.19 8.47 -6.96
N ILE A 70 -15.10 7.95 -6.12
CA ILE A 70 -16.16 7.04 -6.59
C ILE A 70 -17.02 7.74 -7.66
N LYS A 71 -17.45 8.98 -7.44
CA LYS A 71 -18.25 9.73 -8.42
C LYS A 71 -17.53 9.93 -9.75
N VAL A 72 -16.24 10.26 -9.73
CA VAL A 72 -15.42 10.45 -10.93
C VAL A 72 -15.21 9.12 -11.67
N LEU A 73 -14.92 8.04 -10.94
CA LEU A 73 -14.75 6.70 -11.51
C LEU A 73 -16.04 6.17 -12.11
N SER A 74 -17.18 6.32 -11.42
CA SER A 74 -18.49 5.90 -11.91
C SER A 74 -18.91 6.65 -13.18
N ARG A 75 -18.54 7.93 -13.33
CA ARG A 75 -18.81 8.70 -14.56
C ARG A 75 -18.03 8.21 -15.79
N ARG A 76 -16.92 7.50 -15.58
CA ARG A 76 -16.10 6.95 -16.67
C ARG A 76 -16.56 5.55 -17.10
N GLN A 77 -17.50 4.94 -16.38
CA GLN A 77 -18.02 3.61 -16.71
C GLN A 77 -19.18 3.73 -17.70
N ALA A 78 -19.21 2.84 -18.70
CA ALA A 78 -20.28 2.78 -19.68
C ALA A 78 -21.63 2.35 -19.05
N ILE A 79 -21.57 1.56 -17.97
CA ILE A 79 -22.72 1.11 -17.21
C ILE A 79 -22.60 1.71 -15.80
N PRO A 80 -23.61 2.43 -15.31
CA PRO A 80 -23.57 2.98 -13.96
C PRO A 80 -23.61 1.83 -12.93
N PRO A 81 -22.84 1.93 -11.84
CA PRO A 81 -22.84 0.92 -10.79
C PRO A 81 -24.21 0.86 -10.10
N SER A 82 -24.60 -0.35 -9.67
CA SER A 82 -25.83 -0.53 -8.89
C SER A 82 -25.71 0.15 -7.52
N ASP A 83 -26.86 0.41 -6.88
CA ASP A 83 -26.88 1.02 -5.54
C ASP A 83 -26.15 0.17 -4.49
N GLU A 84 -26.18 -1.16 -4.64
CA GLU A 84 -25.44 -2.10 -3.79
C GLU A 84 -23.94 -1.96 -3.96
N GLN A 85 -23.46 -1.90 -5.21
CA GLN A 85 -22.04 -1.71 -5.53
C GLN A 85 -21.55 -0.34 -5.03
N ARG A 86 -22.38 0.69 -5.17
CA ARG A 86 -22.07 2.04 -4.68
C ARG A 86 -21.99 2.09 -3.16
N ARG A 87 -22.92 1.43 -2.45
CA ARG A 87 -22.88 1.28 -0.99
C ARG A 87 -21.64 0.51 -0.54
N GLY A 88 -21.32 -0.60 -1.21
CA GLY A 88 -20.11 -1.39 -0.94
C GLY A 88 -18.84 -0.56 -1.11
N ALA A 89 -18.74 0.21 -2.21
CA ALA A 89 -17.61 1.08 -2.49
C ALA A 89 -17.46 2.21 -1.45
N LEU A 90 -18.56 2.77 -0.95
CA LEU A 90 -18.53 3.78 0.11
C LEU A 90 -18.11 3.18 1.45
N ASN A 91 -18.57 1.97 1.77
CA ASN A 91 -18.20 1.27 3.00
C ASN A 91 -16.72 0.86 3.00
N ALA A 92 -16.17 0.51 1.82
CA ALA A 92 -14.76 0.16 1.65
C ALA A 92 -13.79 1.25 2.19
N ARG A 93 -14.22 2.51 2.23
CA ARG A 93 -13.47 3.62 2.83
C ARG A 93 -13.02 3.33 4.27
N LEU A 94 -13.91 2.82 5.10
CA LEU A 94 -13.62 2.56 6.51
C LEU A 94 -12.64 1.40 6.67
N TYR A 95 -12.77 0.37 5.83
CA TYR A 95 -11.82 -0.74 5.80
C TYR A 95 -10.43 -0.28 5.34
N LEU A 96 -10.37 0.59 4.33
CA LEU A 96 -9.10 1.13 3.84
C LEU A 96 -8.39 1.99 4.90
N ILE A 97 -9.12 2.88 5.56
CA ILE A 97 -8.57 3.71 6.63
C ILE A 97 -8.17 2.85 7.83
N GLY A 98 -9.00 1.88 8.21
CA GLY A 98 -8.68 0.94 9.26
C GLY A 98 -7.40 0.17 8.96
N ALA A 99 -7.22 -0.31 7.72
CA ALA A 99 -5.99 -0.97 7.31
C ALA A 99 -4.77 -0.06 7.40
N PHE A 100 -4.87 1.20 6.96
CA PHE A 100 -3.78 2.15 7.09
C PHE A 100 -3.43 2.49 8.54
N ILE A 101 -4.43 2.65 9.41
CA ILE A 101 -4.20 2.84 10.85
C ILE A 101 -3.50 1.62 11.45
N ILE A 102 -3.91 0.40 11.09
CA ILE A 102 -3.26 -0.83 11.56
C ILE A 102 -1.80 -0.86 11.10
N PHE A 103 -1.51 -0.56 9.84
CA PHE A 103 -0.14 -0.49 9.35
C PHE A 103 0.69 0.58 10.06
N GLU A 104 0.11 1.74 10.33
CA GLU A 104 0.76 2.81 11.09
C GLU A 104 1.06 2.34 12.52
N CYS A 105 0.11 1.70 13.21
CA CYS A 105 0.32 1.15 14.55
C CYS A 105 1.43 0.09 14.56
N LEU A 106 1.44 -0.83 13.59
CA LEU A 106 2.50 -1.84 13.45
C LEU A 106 3.87 -1.19 13.20
N ASN A 107 3.92 -0.10 12.44
CA ASN A 107 5.14 0.65 12.18
C ASN A 107 5.60 1.45 13.41
N LEU A 108 4.68 1.99 14.20
CA LEU A 108 4.99 2.75 15.42
C LEU A 108 5.45 1.88 16.59
N LEU A 109 4.94 0.64 16.67
CA LEU A 109 5.28 -0.36 17.68
C LEU A 109 6.62 -1.07 17.42
N ARG A 110 7.23 -0.88 16.24
CA ARG A 110 8.51 -1.46 15.82
C ARG A 110 9.68 -0.48 16.03
#